data_AF-A0A3D5JFA5-F1
#
_entry.id   AF-A0A3D5JFA5-F1
#
_cell.length_a   1.000
_cell.length_b   1.000
_cell.length_c   1.000
_cell.angle_alpha   90.00
_cell.angle_beta   90.00
_cell.angle_gamma   90.00
#
_symmetry.space_group_name_H-M   'P 1'
#
loop_
_entity.id
_entity.type
_entity.pdbx_description
1 polymer ?
#
loop_
_entity_poly.entity_id
_entity_poly.type
_entity_poly.pdbx_seq_one_letter_code
_entity_poly.pdbx_strand_id
1 'polypeptide(L)'
;MIRPDLRALLPGLVILLASSGAHADWIEGERARLQALDKITARISTLEVPIDTPVQFGTLSVTVRRCAYHPPEEPPEDAAFLQVVDNGYDSSAPPRDVFGGWMFSSSPAVSAMEHPVYDITLLSCKPDTPDG
;
A
#
# COMPACT_ATOMS: atom_id res chain seq x y z
N MET A 1 -61.45 44.19 30.31
CA MET A 1 -60.45 45.17 29.80
C MET A 1 -59.09 44.47 29.84
N ILE A 2 -58.55 44.02 28.69
CA ILE A 2 -57.41 44.62 27.94
C ILE A 2 -56.11 44.52 28.77
N ARG A 3 -54.96 43.93 28.39
CA ARG A 3 -54.40 43.19 27.24
C ARG A 3 -53.12 42.45 27.79
N PRO A 4 -52.44 41.59 27.02
CA PRO A 4 -51.59 40.47 27.45
C PRO A 4 -50.12 40.88 27.64
N ASP A 5 -49.31 40.03 28.27
CA ASP A 5 -47.88 39.95 27.91
C ASP A 5 -47.32 38.54 28.12
N LEU A 6 -47.30 37.84 27.00
CA LEU A 6 -46.55 36.62 26.71
C LEU A 6 -45.11 37.06 26.42
N ARG A 7 -44.13 36.78 27.29
CA ARG A 7 -42.72 37.09 27.02
C ARG A 7 -41.80 35.90 27.25
N ALA A 8 -41.53 35.26 26.11
CA ALA A 8 -40.29 34.61 25.70
C ALA A 8 -39.81 33.38 26.49
N LEU A 9 -40.27 32.22 26.01
CA LEU A 9 -39.46 31.01 25.82
C LEU A 9 -38.16 31.34 25.08
N LEU A 10 -37.04 30.78 25.54
CA LEU A 10 -35.88 30.44 24.70
C LEU A 10 -35.27 29.14 25.28
N PRO A 11 -35.58 27.95 24.74
CA PRO A 11 -34.74 26.78 24.99
C PRO A 11 -33.41 27.02 24.26
N GLY A 12 -32.31 27.02 24.99
CA GLY A 12 -30.97 27.13 24.42
C GLY A 12 -30.70 25.91 23.51
N LEU A 13 -30.78 26.11 22.20
CA LEU A 13 -30.41 25.12 21.20
C LEU A 13 -28.88 25.04 21.13
N VAL A 14 -28.30 24.08 21.83
CA VAL A 14 -26.89 23.71 21.67
C VAL A 14 -26.77 22.98 20.33
N ILE A 15 -26.26 23.67 19.31
CA ILE A 15 -25.91 23.06 18.02
C ILE A 15 -24.57 22.34 18.21
N LEU A 16 -24.61 21.02 18.37
CA LEU A 16 -23.41 20.18 18.19
C LEU A 16 -23.08 20.17 16.69
N LEU A 17 -22.03 20.88 16.30
CA LEU A 17 -21.41 20.72 14.99
C LEU A 17 -20.76 19.32 14.93
N ALA A 18 -21.42 18.38 14.24
CA ALA A 18 -20.82 17.11 13.88
C ALA A 18 -19.83 17.33 12.73
N SER A 19 -18.54 17.44 13.05
CA SER A 19 -17.47 17.48 12.07
C SER A 19 -17.39 16.14 11.35
N SER A 20 -17.81 16.08 10.09
CA SER A 20 -17.54 14.94 9.22
C SER A 20 -16.09 15.03 8.77
N GLY A 21 -15.22 14.17 9.30
CA GLY A 21 -13.87 14.01 8.77
C GLY A 21 -13.94 13.41 7.37
N ALA A 22 -13.21 13.98 6.41
CA ALA A 22 -12.96 13.29 5.16
C ALA A 22 -12.15 12.02 5.48
N HIS A 23 -12.75 10.86 5.25
CA HIS A 23 -12.05 9.59 5.34
C HIS A 23 -11.25 9.42 4.05
N ALA A 24 -9.92 9.37 4.16
CA ALA A 24 -9.07 8.93 3.07
C ALA A 24 -9.31 7.43 2.88
N ASP A 25 -10.09 7.08 1.86
CA ASP A 25 -10.46 5.69 1.58
C ASP A 25 -9.47 5.13 0.57
N TRP A 26 -8.63 4.20 1.02
CA TRP A 26 -7.68 3.51 0.17
C TRP A 26 -8.41 2.59 -0.80
N ILE A 27 -8.09 2.66 -2.09
CA ILE A 27 -8.64 1.77 -3.10
C ILE A 27 -7.78 0.51 -3.14
N GLU A 28 -8.45 -0.64 -3.14
CA GLU A 28 -7.77 -1.92 -3.11
C GLU A 28 -7.35 -2.38 -4.49
N GLY A 29 -6.08 -2.76 -4.61
CA GLY A 29 -5.49 -3.34 -5.81
C GLY A 29 -5.47 -4.86 -5.77
N GLU A 30 -5.49 -5.47 -6.94
CA GLU A 30 -5.43 -6.92 -7.14
C GLU A 30 -4.03 -7.38 -7.61
N ARG A 31 -3.18 -6.42 -7.98
CA ARG A 31 -1.81 -6.66 -8.43
C ARG A 31 -0.87 -5.53 -8.00
N ALA A 32 0.34 -5.88 -7.61
CA ALA A 32 1.42 -4.91 -7.42
C ALA A 32 2.38 -4.97 -8.60
N ARG A 33 2.76 -3.80 -9.10
CA ARG A 33 3.88 -3.64 -10.03
C ARG A 33 5.11 -3.28 -9.22
N LEU A 34 6.11 -4.15 -9.25
CA LEU A 34 7.36 -4.00 -8.51
C LEU A 34 8.52 -3.80 -9.47
N GLN A 35 9.49 -2.97 -9.09
CA GLN A 35 10.80 -2.94 -9.71
C GLN A 35 11.72 -3.92 -8.97
N ALA A 36 12.39 -4.78 -9.73
CA ALA A 36 13.42 -5.67 -9.22
C ALA A 36 14.77 -5.32 -9.85
N LEU A 37 15.77 -5.07 -9.01
CA LEU A 37 17.14 -4.78 -9.42
C LEU A 37 18.06 -5.91 -8.99
N ASP A 38 18.84 -6.44 -9.91
CA ASP A 38 20.04 -7.20 -9.60
C ASP A 38 21.23 -6.24 -9.51
N LYS A 39 21.74 -6.01 -8.30
CA LYS A 39 22.84 -5.09 -7.99
C LYS A 39 24.18 -5.55 -8.56
N ILE A 40 24.32 -6.85 -8.85
CA ILE A 40 25.56 -7.43 -9.41
C ILE A 40 25.60 -7.22 -10.91
N THR A 41 24.48 -7.46 -11.61
CA THR A 41 24.41 -7.31 -13.06
C THR A 41 23.91 -5.94 -13.53
N ALA A 42 23.49 -5.09 -12.59
CA ALA A 42 22.81 -3.82 -12.83
C ALA A 42 21.54 -3.95 -13.71
N ARG A 43 20.89 -5.13 -13.69
CA ARG A 43 19.69 -5.39 -14.49
C ARG A 43 18.44 -5.04 -13.71
N ILE A 44 17.62 -4.17 -14.29
CA ILE A 44 16.29 -3.82 -13.79
C ILE A 44 15.24 -4.64 -14.54
N SER A 45 14.24 -5.13 -13.81
CA SER A 45 13.05 -5.80 -14.35
C SER A 45 11.80 -5.30 -13.64
N THR A 46 10.67 -5.34 -14.32
CA THR A 46 9.37 -5.06 -13.72
C THR A 46 8.63 -6.37 -13.49
N LEU A 47 8.18 -6.58 -12.26
CA LEU A 47 7.40 -7.74 -11.86
C LEU A 47 5.94 -7.32 -11.68
N GLU A 48 5.05 -8.03 -12.35
CA GLU A 48 3.60 -7.92 -12.16
C GLU A 48 3.19 -9.05 -11.21
N VAL A 49 2.96 -8.72 -9.93
CA VAL A 49 2.78 -9.70 -8.85
C VAL A 49 1.32 -9.67 -8.37
N PRO A 50 0.51 -10.69 -8.69
CA PRO A 50 -0.85 -10.81 -8.15
C PRO A 50 -0.83 -10.99 -6.64
N ILE A 51 -1.91 -10.57 -5.97
CA ILE A 51 -2.08 -10.83 -4.54
C ILE A 51 -2.01 -12.34 -4.26
N ASP A 52 -1.37 -12.71 -3.16
CA ASP A 52 -1.23 -14.07 -2.65
C ASP A 52 -0.53 -15.08 -3.59
N THR A 53 0.04 -14.61 -4.69
CA THR A 53 0.75 -15.45 -5.66
C THR A 53 2.25 -15.16 -5.64
N PRO A 54 3.11 -16.13 -5.28
CA PRO A 54 4.55 -15.92 -5.28
C PRO A 54 5.08 -15.81 -6.73
N VAL A 55 5.86 -14.77 -6.99
CA VAL A 55 6.59 -14.57 -8.25
C VAL A 55 8.08 -14.65 -7.99
N GLN A 56 8.82 -15.31 -8.89
CA GLN A 56 10.26 -15.51 -8.75
C GLN A 56 11.07 -14.43 -9.46
N PHE A 57 12.16 -14.00 -8.82
CA PHE A 57 13.19 -13.15 -9.41
C PHE A 57 14.57 -13.55 -8.88
N GLY A 58 15.41 -14.14 -9.74
CA GLY A 58 16.67 -14.73 -9.27
C GLY A 58 16.41 -15.86 -8.28
N THR A 59 16.96 -15.75 -7.06
CA THR A 59 16.68 -16.67 -5.95
C THR A 59 15.49 -16.25 -5.07
N LEU A 60 14.96 -15.04 -5.28
CA LEU A 60 13.87 -14.50 -4.49
C LEU A 60 12.52 -15.08 -4.90
N SER A 61 11.69 -15.39 -3.92
CA SER A 61 10.25 -15.55 -4.04
C SER A 61 9.57 -14.35 -3.39
N VAL A 62 8.88 -13.55 -4.20
CA VAL A 62 8.21 -12.31 -3.79
C VAL A 62 6.70 -12.56 -3.75
N THR A 63 6.08 -12.32 -2.61
CA THR A 63 4.63 -12.46 -2.41
C THR A 63 4.06 -11.14 -1.93
N VAL A 64 3.01 -10.65 -2.61
CA VAL A 64 2.25 -9.48 -2.17
C VAL A 64 1.04 -9.97 -1.39
N ARG A 65 0.89 -9.55 -0.14
CA ARG A 65 -0.27 -9.92 0.71
C ARG A 65 -1.37 -8.86 0.64
N ARG A 66 -1.01 -7.61 0.39
CA ARG A 66 -1.94 -6.50 0.23
C ARG A 66 -1.33 -5.47 -0.71
N CYS A 67 -2.15 -4.82 -1.51
CA CYS A 67 -1.79 -3.68 -2.35
C CYS A 67 -2.97 -2.72 -2.34
N ALA A 68 -2.73 -1.46 -2.03
CA ALA A 68 -3.74 -0.41 -2.03
C ALA A 68 -3.14 0.90 -2.58
N TYR A 69 -3.98 1.77 -3.12
CA TYR A 69 -3.57 3.05 -3.68
C TYR A 69 -4.60 4.15 -3.38
N HIS A 70 -4.15 5.39 -3.40
CA HIS A 70 -5.02 6.54 -3.19
C HIS A 70 -5.93 6.85 -4.39
N PRO A 71 -7.14 7.39 -4.15
CA PRO A 71 -7.99 7.89 -5.22
C PRO A 71 -7.36 9.09 -5.96
N PRO A 72 -7.77 9.39 -7.20
CA PRO A 72 -7.19 10.46 -8.01
C PRO A 72 -7.33 11.87 -7.40
N GLU A 73 -8.31 12.09 -6.53
CA GLU A 73 -8.55 13.36 -5.83
C GLU A 73 -7.54 13.63 -4.70
N GLU A 74 -6.77 12.62 -4.29
CA GLU A 74 -5.76 12.68 -3.24
C GLU A 74 -4.34 12.67 -3.81
N PRO A 75 -3.32 13.09 -3.03
CA PRO A 75 -1.93 12.95 -3.43
C PRO A 75 -1.61 11.48 -3.77
N PRO A 76 -0.99 11.19 -4.94
CA PRO A 76 -0.69 9.82 -5.33
C PRO A 76 0.21 9.10 -4.32
N GLU A 77 -0.25 7.93 -3.88
CA GLU A 77 0.51 7.01 -3.05
C GLU A 77 0.00 5.59 -3.29
N ASP A 78 0.92 4.64 -3.26
CA ASP A 78 0.62 3.22 -3.26
C ASP A 78 1.33 2.56 -2.09
N ALA A 79 0.65 1.64 -1.42
CA ALA A 79 1.20 0.87 -0.32
C ALA A 79 0.96 -0.61 -0.55
N ALA A 80 2.01 -1.43 -0.36
CA ALA A 80 1.91 -2.87 -0.48
C ALA A 80 2.61 -3.57 0.69
N PHE A 81 1.96 -4.58 1.25
CA PHE A 81 2.60 -5.47 2.22
C PHE A 81 3.26 -6.62 1.46
N LEU A 82 4.59 -6.68 1.50
CA LEU A 82 5.39 -7.68 0.80
C LEU A 82 5.99 -8.67 1.79
N GLN A 83 6.07 -9.92 1.37
CA GLN A 83 6.86 -10.97 1.99
C GLN A 83 7.85 -11.48 0.94
N VAL A 84 9.13 -11.45 1.26
CA VAL A 84 10.20 -11.86 0.35
C VAL A 84 11.07 -12.90 1.02
N VAL A 85 11.24 -14.03 0.33
CA VAL A 85 12.06 -15.16 0.76
C VAL A 85 13.21 -15.35 -0.22
N ASP A 86 14.44 -15.44 0.27
CA ASP A 86 15.60 -15.88 -0.50
C ASP A 86 15.75 -17.40 -0.37
N ASN A 87 15.59 -18.11 -1.49
CA ASN A 87 15.74 -19.56 -1.54
C ASN A 87 17.20 -20.00 -1.72
N GLY A 88 18.11 -19.06 -2.00
CA GLY A 88 19.50 -19.34 -2.36
C GLY A 88 19.64 -20.16 -3.64
N TYR A 89 20.89 -20.53 -3.97
CA TYR A 89 21.21 -21.44 -5.08
C TYR A 89 21.40 -22.88 -4.63
N ASP A 90 21.69 -23.09 -3.35
CA ASP A 90 21.86 -24.40 -2.75
C ASP A 90 20.52 -24.88 -2.19
N SER A 91 19.87 -25.80 -2.90
CA SER A 91 18.60 -26.41 -2.50
C SER A 91 18.65 -27.21 -1.19
N SER A 92 19.85 -27.49 -0.65
CA SER A 92 20.00 -28.16 0.64
C SER A 92 19.97 -27.21 1.84
N ALA A 93 20.18 -25.91 1.60
CA ALA A 93 20.07 -24.89 2.63
C ALA A 93 18.59 -24.46 2.82
N PRO A 94 18.17 -24.15 4.06
CA PRO A 94 16.83 -23.64 4.30
C PRO A 94 16.65 -22.24 3.67
N PRO A 95 15.46 -21.94 3.10
CA PRO A 95 15.12 -20.58 2.67
C PRO A 95 15.17 -19.58 3.83
N ARG A 96 15.43 -18.31 3.51
CA ARG A 96 15.52 -17.22 4.49
C ARG A 96 14.53 -16.12 4.17
N ASP A 97 13.76 -15.70 5.17
CA ASP A 97 12.95 -14.48 5.06
C ASP A 97 13.88 -13.26 5.02
N VAL A 98 13.83 -12.50 3.93
CA VAL A 98 14.70 -11.33 3.72
C VAL A 98 13.94 -10.00 3.77
N PHE A 99 12.61 -10.03 3.66
CA PHE A 99 11.75 -8.88 3.89
C PHE A 99 10.34 -9.29 4.29
N GLY A 100 9.73 -8.51 5.19
CA GLY A 100 8.34 -8.68 5.60
C GLY A 100 7.81 -7.35 6.13
N GLY A 101 7.11 -6.59 5.30
CA GLY A 101 6.70 -5.24 5.69
C GLY A 101 5.92 -4.48 4.63
N TRP A 102 5.46 -3.29 5.03
CA TRP A 102 4.80 -2.33 4.16
C TRP A 102 5.82 -1.53 3.37
N MET A 103 5.66 -1.46 2.05
CA MET A 103 6.46 -0.65 1.16
C MET A 103 5.57 0.41 0.50
N PHE A 104 6.11 1.62 0.30
CA PHE A 104 5.40 2.78 -0.23
C PHE A 104 6.02 3.20 -1.57
N SER A 105 5.20 3.49 -2.59
CA SER A 105 5.71 3.85 -3.92
C SER A 105 6.40 5.21 -3.90
N SER A 106 5.92 6.17 -3.10
CA SER A 106 6.53 7.50 -3.00
C SER A 106 7.83 7.52 -2.19
N SER A 107 7.94 6.62 -1.20
CA SER A 107 8.98 6.66 -0.16
C SER A 107 9.52 5.27 0.20
N PRO A 108 10.15 4.54 -0.73
CA PRO A 108 10.63 3.17 -0.47
C PRO A 108 11.64 3.09 0.68
N ALA A 109 12.43 4.14 0.89
CA ALA A 109 13.46 4.21 1.92
C ALA A 109 12.92 4.10 3.36
N VAL A 110 11.63 4.35 3.59
CA VAL A 110 10.99 4.20 4.91
C VAL A 110 10.91 2.72 5.34
N SER A 111 10.81 1.81 4.38
CA SER A 111 10.80 0.36 4.61
C SER A 111 11.44 -0.36 3.43
N ALA A 112 12.75 -0.19 3.31
CA ALA A 112 13.53 -0.80 2.25
C ALA A 112 13.89 -2.24 2.60
N MET A 113 13.97 -3.09 1.58
CA MET A 113 14.54 -4.42 1.72
C MET A 113 16.07 -4.33 1.69
N GLU A 114 16.72 -4.89 2.72
CA GLU A 114 18.17 -4.98 2.76
C GLU A 114 18.64 -6.37 2.32
N HIS A 115 18.93 -6.51 1.03
CA HIS A 115 19.52 -7.71 0.45
C HIS A 115 20.81 -7.38 -0.31
N PRO A 116 21.88 -8.20 -0.21
CA PRO A 116 23.18 -7.90 -0.84
C PRO A 116 23.15 -7.92 -2.37
N VAL A 117 22.40 -8.85 -2.97
CA VAL A 117 22.34 -9.03 -4.44
C VAL A 117 21.15 -8.30 -5.07
N TYR A 118 19.95 -8.45 -4.52
CA TYR A 118 18.72 -7.93 -5.11
C TYR A 118 18.18 -6.70 -4.38
N ASP A 119 17.37 -5.91 -5.08
CA ASP A 119 16.51 -4.87 -4.52
C ASP A 119 15.09 -5.01 -5.07
N ILE A 120 14.10 -4.73 -4.23
CA ILE A 120 12.68 -4.74 -4.60
C ILE A 120 12.08 -3.41 -4.18
N THR A 121 11.40 -2.75 -5.10
CA THR A 121 10.73 -1.47 -4.87
C THR A 121 9.31 -1.51 -5.42
N LEU A 122 8.34 -1.03 -4.66
CA LEU A 122 6.97 -0.86 -5.13
C LEU A 122 6.91 0.30 -6.12
N LEU A 123 6.30 0.06 -7.29
CA LEU A 123 6.04 1.12 -8.27
C LEU A 123 4.59 1.59 -8.22
N SER A 124 3.63 0.66 -8.18
CA SER A 124 2.20 0.98 -8.13
C SER A 124 1.35 -0.24 -7.80
N CYS A 125 0.16 -0.02 -7.25
CA CYS A 125 -0.92 -0.99 -7.17
C CYS A 125 -1.91 -0.78 -8.33
N LYS A 126 -2.53 -1.87 -8.81
CA LYS A 126 -3.49 -1.82 -9.90
C LYS A 126 -4.69 -2.74 -9.67
N PRO A 127 -5.88 -2.40 -10.23
CA PRO A 127 -6.97 -3.35 -10.37
C PRO A 127 -6.59 -4.48 -11.34
N ASP A 128 -7.36 -5.57 -11.35
CA ASP A 128 -7.08 -6.75 -12.21
C ASP A 128 -7.30 -6.51 -13.71
N THR A 129 -7.80 -5.34 -14.11
CA THR A 129 -7.99 -5.04 -15.53
C THR A 129 -6.65 -5.08 -16.27
N PRO A 130 -6.46 -5.95 -17.27
CA PRO A 130 -5.28 -5.92 -18.12
C PRO A 130 -5.27 -4.60 -18.89
N ASP A 131 -4.23 -3.79 -18.70
CA ASP A 131 -4.03 -2.59 -19.51
C ASP A 131 -3.81 -3.04 -20.97
N GLY A 132 -4.76 -2.69 -21.84
CA GLY A 132 -4.71 -3.00 -23.28
C GLY A 132 -3.57 -2.31 -24.02
#